data_AF-A0A7L3CI51-F1
#
_entry.id   AF-A0A7L3CI51-F1
#
_cell.length_a   1.000
_cell.length_b   1.000
_cell.length_c   1.000
_cell.angle_alpha   90.00
_cell.angle_beta   90.00
_cell.angle_gamma   90.00
#
_symmetry.space_group_name_H-M   'P 1'
#
loop_
_entity.id
_entity.type
_entity.pdbx_description
1 polymer ?
#
loop_
_entity_poly.entity_id
_entity_poly.type
_entity_poly.pdbx_seq_one_letter_code
_entity_poly.pdbx_strand_id
1 'polypeptide(L)'
;AEMIKYLLLNPLEPEKLPLLKELTTSEICRVWAGTSKYIRRQLLQKKAVKIGIGTFAVVPVHAIVGEHKCLPVERPVFQPCRFLKKFYKLKCAKTKIP
;
A
#
# COMPACT_ATOMS: atom_id res chain seq x y z
N ALA A 1 9.71 -0.57 -13.41
CA ALA A 1 10.75 -1.23 -12.58
C ALA A 1 11.74 -0.22 -12.00
N GLU A 2 12.03 0.88 -12.70
CA GLU A 2 12.91 1.97 -12.25
C GLU A 2 12.48 2.66 -10.94
N MET A 3 11.20 3.02 -10.80
CA MET A 3 10.70 3.76 -9.63
C MET A 3 10.99 3.10 -8.27
N ILE A 4 11.03 1.76 -8.24
CA ILE A 4 11.27 0.99 -7.01
C ILE A 4 12.77 0.97 -6.66
N LYS A 5 13.67 1.08 -7.64
CA LYS A 5 15.11 1.24 -7.37
C LYS A 5 15.38 2.56 -6.64
N TYR A 6 14.69 3.64 -7.01
CA TYR A 6 14.96 4.98 -6.49
C TYR A 6 14.53 5.21 -5.05
N LEU A 7 13.51 4.51 -4.55
CA LEU A 7 13.03 4.68 -3.18
C LEU A 7 13.90 3.96 -2.13
N LEU A 8 14.75 3.01 -2.56
CA LEU A 8 15.29 2.00 -1.65
C LEU A 8 16.78 1.69 -1.82
N LEU A 9 17.39 2.02 -2.96
CA LEU A 9 18.76 1.56 -3.26
C LEU A 9 19.81 2.66 -3.45
N ASN A 10 19.44 3.86 -3.88
CA ASN A 10 20.39 4.97 -4.08
C ASN A 10 19.76 6.29 -3.60
N PRO A 11 20.55 7.20 -3.00
CA PRO A 11 20.14 8.58 -2.84
C PRO A 11 19.68 9.13 -4.19
N LEU A 12 18.55 9.82 -4.20
CA LEU A 12 18.06 10.47 -5.40
C LEU A 12 19.04 11.58 -5.79
N GLU A 13 19.82 11.35 -6.85
CA GLU A 13 20.49 12.43 -7.55
C GLU A 13 19.41 13.41 -7.99
N PRO A 14 19.49 14.66 -7.52
CA PRO A 14 18.26 15.38 -7.40
C PRO A 14 17.91 16.01 -8.79
N GLU A 15 18.74 15.81 -9.82
CA GLU A 15 18.44 16.00 -11.26
C GLU A 15 17.43 14.99 -11.83
N LYS A 16 17.28 13.80 -11.22
CA LYS A 16 16.45 12.71 -11.79
C LYS A 16 14.95 12.91 -11.53
N LEU A 17 14.59 13.68 -10.50
CA LEU A 17 13.21 13.98 -10.13
C LEU A 17 13.10 15.45 -9.65
N PRO A 18 13.27 16.42 -10.57
CA PRO A 18 13.31 17.84 -10.20
C PRO A 18 12.01 18.30 -9.53
N LEU A 19 10.87 17.78 -10.00
CA LEU A 19 9.56 18.02 -9.36
C LEU A 19 9.51 17.60 -7.89
N LEU A 20 10.25 16.56 -7.47
CA LEU A 20 10.28 16.13 -6.07
C LEU A 20 11.15 17.04 -5.20
N LYS A 21 12.13 17.76 -5.77
CA LYS A 21 12.89 18.80 -5.06
C LYS A 21 12.03 20.02 -4.74
N GLU A 22 11.12 20.36 -5.65
CA GLU A 22 10.36 21.60 -5.62
C GLU A 22 9.13 21.52 -4.70
N LEU A 23 8.68 20.30 -4.37
CA LEU A 23 7.56 20.11 -3.47
C LEU A 23 7.93 20.49 -2.04
N THR A 24 7.19 21.43 -1.50
CA THR A 24 7.18 21.73 -0.07
C THR A 24 6.62 20.54 0.71
N THR A 25 6.96 20.46 2.01
CA THR A 25 6.36 19.47 2.91
C THR A 25 4.83 19.51 2.88
N SER A 26 4.24 20.70 2.77
CA SER A 26 2.77 20.86 2.68
C SER A 26 2.19 20.17 1.46
N GLU A 27 2.83 20.32 0.30
CA GLU A 27 2.38 19.69 -0.95
C GLU A 27 2.55 18.17 -0.91
N ILE A 28 3.67 17.69 -0.37
CA ILE A 28 3.89 16.25 -0.12
C ILE A 28 2.77 15.68 0.76
N CYS A 29 2.43 16.35 1.86
CA CYS A 29 1.34 15.95 2.73
C CYS A 29 -0.02 15.94 2.01
N ARG A 30 -0.30 16.95 1.15
CA ARG A 30 -1.54 17.00 0.36
C ARG A 30 -1.64 15.85 -0.64
N VAL A 31 -0.54 15.51 -1.32
CA VAL A 31 -0.47 14.37 -2.24
C VAL A 31 -0.77 13.07 -1.50
N TRP A 32 -0.18 12.84 -0.33
CA TRP A 32 -0.42 11.65 0.47
C TRP A 32 -1.82 11.59 1.08
N ALA A 33 -2.38 12.73 1.49
CA ALA A 33 -3.77 12.83 1.94
C ALA A 33 -4.74 12.49 0.80
N GLY A 34 -4.52 13.04 -0.40
CA GLY A 34 -5.31 12.74 -1.59
C GLY A 34 -5.22 11.27 -1.99
N THR A 35 -4.00 10.71 -1.99
CA THR A 35 -3.75 9.29 -2.29
C THR A 35 -4.46 8.37 -1.30
N SER A 36 -4.36 8.67 0.01
CA SER A 36 -5.05 7.92 1.07
C SER A 36 -6.56 7.95 0.90
N LYS A 37 -7.12 9.13 0.58
CA LYS A 37 -8.55 9.30 0.32
C LYS A 37 -9.01 8.51 -0.90
N TYR A 38 -8.22 8.51 -1.97
CA TYR A 38 -8.47 7.72 -3.17
C TYR A 38 -8.48 6.21 -2.87
N ILE A 39 -7.44 5.69 -2.22
CA ILE A 39 -7.33 4.28 -1.84
C ILE A 39 -8.57 3.88 -1.02
N ARG A 40 -8.91 4.65 0.02
CA ARG A 40 -10.09 4.39 0.86
C ARG A 40 -11.37 4.29 0.02
N ARG A 41 -11.59 5.20 -0.93
CA ARG A 41 -12.78 5.17 -1.81
C ARG A 41 -12.84 3.90 -2.66
N GLN A 42 -11.72 3.47 -3.24
CA GLN A 42 -11.67 2.25 -4.04
C GLN A 42 -11.91 0.99 -3.18
N LEU A 43 -11.33 0.94 -1.98
CA LEU A 43 -11.51 -0.17 -1.05
C LEU A 43 -12.96 -0.31 -0.57
N LEU A 44 -13.67 0.81 -0.35
CA LEU A 44 -15.10 0.79 -0.06
C LEU A 44 -15.93 0.16 -1.19
N GLN A 45 -15.48 0.33 -2.44
CA GLN A 45 -16.07 -0.30 -3.63
C GLN A 45 -15.54 -1.73 -3.91
N LYS A 46 -14.82 -2.35 -2.97
CA LYS A 46 -14.19 -3.69 -3.12
C LYS A 46 -13.17 -3.78 -4.26
N LYS A 47 -12.60 -2.65 -4.70
CA LYS A 47 -11.57 -2.62 -5.74
C LYS A 47 -10.19 -2.64 -5.11
N ALA A 48 -9.36 -3.57 -5.58
CA ALA A 48 -7.94 -3.59 -5.22
C ALA A 48 -7.21 -2.40 -5.87
N VAL A 49 -6.31 -1.77 -5.12
CA VAL A 49 -5.53 -0.63 -5.58
C VAL A 49 -4.06 -0.99 -5.55
N LYS A 50 -3.46 -1.18 -6.72
CA LYS A 50 -2.03 -1.37 -6.87
C LYS A 50 -1.34 -0.01 -6.98
N ILE A 51 -0.44 0.26 -6.06
CA ILE A 51 0.51 1.38 -6.12
C ILE A 51 1.94 0.84 -6.23
N GLY A 52 2.91 1.70 -6.57
CA GLY A 52 4.29 1.27 -6.85
C GLY A 52 4.93 0.38 -5.77
N ILE A 53 4.51 0.53 -4.50
CA ILE A 53 5.01 -0.24 -3.35
C ILE A 53 4.21 -1.52 -3.05
N GLY A 54 3.01 -1.69 -3.60
CA GLY A 54 2.20 -2.86 -3.27
C GLY A 54 0.73 -2.68 -3.61
N THR A 55 -0.08 -3.62 -3.16
CA THR A 55 -1.52 -3.63 -3.45
C THR A 55 -2.32 -3.55 -2.16
N PHE A 56 -3.23 -2.59 -2.09
CA PHE A 56 -4.27 -2.53 -1.07
C PHE A 56 -5.50 -3.27 -1.54
N ALA A 57 -6.12 -4.05 -0.67
CA ALA A 57 -7.38 -4.72 -0.95
C ALA A 57 -8.20 -4.86 0.34
N VAL A 58 -9.49 -5.17 0.19
CA VAL A 58 -10.34 -5.61 1.29
C VAL A 58 -10.65 -7.08 1.04
N VAL A 59 -10.46 -7.91 2.05
CA VAL A 59 -10.71 -9.36 1.98
C VAL A 59 -11.78 -9.71 3.02
N PRO A 60 -12.84 -10.42 2.63
CA PRO A 60 -13.81 -10.94 3.59
C PRO A 60 -13.16 -12.04 4.44
N VAL A 61 -13.31 -11.92 5.76
CA VAL A 61 -12.81 -12.90 6.73
C VAL A 61 -13.89 -13.14 7.80
N HIS A 62 -13.80 -14.27 8.50
CA HIS A 62 -14.68 -14.56 9.63
C HIS A 62 -13.93 -14.27 10.93
N ALA A 63 -14.45 -13.37 11.76
CA ALA A 63 -13.95 -13.12 13.10
C ALA A 63 -14.70 -13.99 14.11
N ILE A 64 -13.97 -14.67 14.99
CA ILE A 64 -14.56 -15.45 16.09
C ILE A 64 -14.88 -14.47 17.22
N VAL A 65 -16.14 -14.44 17.66
CA VAL A 65 -16.63 -13.48 18.67
C VAL A 65 -17.06 -14.17 19.97
N GLY A 66 -16.93 -15.50 20.02
CA GLY A 66 -17.20 -16.32 21.20
C GLY A 66 -17.21 -17.80 20.80
N GLU A 67 -17.54 -18.68 21.75
CA GLU A 67 -17.73 -20.10 21.44
C GLU A 67 -18.79 -20.24 20.33
N HIS A 68 -18.33 -20.72 19.17
CA HIS A 68 -19.16 -21.09 18.01
C HIS A 68 -19.87 -19.93 17.27
N LYS A 69 -19.50 -18.66 17.52
CA LYS A 69 -20.03 -17.51 16.77
C LYS A 69 -18.98 -16.86 15.89
N CYS A 70 -19.24 -16.85 14.58
CA CYS A 70 -18.42 -16.20 13.57
C CYS A 70 -19.17 -15.00 12.97
N LEU A 71 -18.53 -13.84 12.92
CA LEU A 71 -19.04 -12.66 12.22
C LEU A 71 -18.26 -12.45 10.90
N PRO A 72 -18.95 -12.27 9.76
CA PRO A 72 -18.31 -11.85 8.53
C PRO A 72 -17.83 -10.41 8.70
N VAL A 73 -16.54 -10.19 8.52
CA VAL A 73 -15.92 -8.87 8.60
C VAL A 73 -15.05 -8.63 7.38
N GLU A 74 -14.86 -7.36 7.06
CA GLU A 74 -14.04 -6.93 5.95
C GLU A 74 -12.70 -6.44 6.44
N ARG A 75 -11.65 -7.20 6.12
CA ARG A 75 -10.29 -6.88 6.57
C ARG A 75 -9.53 -6.14 5.47
N PRO A 76 -9.10 -4.89 5.71
CA PRO A 76 -8.15 -4.25 4.82
C PRO A 76 -6.79 -4.96 4.92
N VAL A 77 -6.19 -5.23 3.77
CA VAL A 77 -4.87 -5.86 3.66
C VAL A 77 -3.99 -5.06 2.71
N PHE A 78 -2.71 -4.99 3.06
CA PHE A 78 -1.68 -4.47 2.18
C PHE A 78 -0.72 -5.60 1.83
N GLN A 79 -0.57 -5.89 0.54
CA GLN A 79 0.38 -6.85 0.03
C GLN A 79 1.58 -6.08 -0.58
N PRO A 80 2.74 -6.06 0.10
CA PRO A 80 3.93 -5.42 -0.46
C PRO A 80 4.34 -6.07 -1.78
N CYS A 81 4.94 -5.30 -2.68
CA CYS A 81 5.49 -5.84 -3.92
C CYS A 81 6.66 -6.81 -3.62
N ARG A 82 6.98 -7.71 -4.56
CA ARG A 82 8.05 -8.72 -4.40
C ARG A 82 9.39 -8.07 -4.01
N PHE A 83 9.67 -6.89 -4.55
CA PHE A 83 10.90 -6.16 -4.26
C PHE A 83 10.99 -5.77 -2.79
N LEU A 84 9.97 -5.10 -2.23
CA LEU A 84 9.95 -4.69 -0.83
C LEU A 84 10.05 -5.88 0.11
N LYS A 85 9.38 -6.99 -0.21
CA LYS A 85 9.48 -8.24 0.57
C LYS A 85 10.92 -8.74 0.64
N LYS A 86 11.65 -8.74 -0.50
CA LYS A 86 13.04 -9.19 -0.57
C LYS A 86 13.99 -8.22 0.14
N PHE A 87 13.82 -6.93 -0.10
CA PHE A 87 14.69 -5.87 0.44
C PHE A 87 14.63 -5.83 1.97
N TYR A 88 13.42 -5.79 2.53
CA TYR A 88 13.20 -5.74 3.98
C TYR A 88 13.11 -7.13 4.64
N LYS A 89 13.36 -8.23 3.91
CA LYS A 89 13.25 -9.62 4.39
C LYS A 89 11.91 -9.91 5.11
N LEU A 90 10.81 -9.38 4.57
CA LEU A 90 9.49 -9.46 5.21
C LEU A 90 8.88 -10.87 5.06
N LYS A 91 8.46 -11.47 6.17
CA LYS A 91 7.58 -12.64 6.17
C LYS A 91 6.13 -12.17 6.06
N CYS A 92 5.55 -12.31 4.88
CA CYS A 92 4.15 -11.92 4.64
C CYS A 92 3.24 -13.15 4.68
N ALA A 93 2.11 -13.05 5.39
CA ALA A 93 1.06 -14.06 5.30
C ALA A 93 0.55 -14.18 3.85
N LYS A 94 0.33 -15.41 3.40
CA LYS A 94 -0.26 -15.69 2.07
C LYS A 94 -1.75 -15.38 2.12
N THR A 95 -2.10 -14.12 1.91
CA THR A 95 -3.50 -13.71 1.73
C THR A 95 -3.77 -13.60 0.24
N LYS A 96 -4.79 -14.32 -0.26
CA LYS A 96 -5.27 -14.10 -1.63
C LYS A 96 -6.01 -12.75 -1.65
N ILE A 97 -5.52 -11.83 -2.45
CA ILE A 97 -6.20 -10.57 -2.75
C ILE A 97 -6.92 -10.71 -4.10
N PRO A 98 -8.11 -10.10 -4.28
CA PRO A 98 -8.82 -10.06 -5.56
C PRO A 98 -7.96 -9.47 -6.69
#